data_AF-A0A353YBH1-F1
#
_entry.id   AF-A0A353YBH1-F1
#
_cell.length_a   1.000
_cell.length_b   1.000
_cell.length_c   1.000
_cell.angle_alpha   90.00
_cell.angle_beta   90.00
_cell.angle_gamma   90.00
#
_symmetry.space_group_name_H-M   'P 1'
#
loop_
_entity.id
_entity.type
_entity.pdbx_description
1 polymer ?
#
loop_
_entity_poly.entity_id
_entity_poly.type
_entity_poly.pdbx_seq_one_letter_code
_entity_poly.pdbx_strand_id
1 'polypeptide(L)'
;MEDFGAVSDDHVILAWLQAEIESPPFQAYLMGDPPKPSHLAHALALARNPDLGNAAHNAERRRIIASAHGFGRGALIFAGLEDDISWRRARVSVAEVADMLYSNRNATWTTLAPATRTVAEGASNAARVFTGDDMNLHILSLARIICHAEPAPELSPILCLRTPGGGISLLEGHTRATAMVLEGHKLPLGVEAFVGESPSIRSWAYL
;
A
#
# COMPACT_ATOMS: atom_id res chain seq x y z
N MET A 1 2.94 -18.02 -1.93
CA MET A 1 2.62 -16.86 -2.77
C MET A 1 2.31 -17.43 -4.13
N GLU A 2 1.11 -17.20 -4.62
CA GLU A 2 0.68 -17.64 -5.95
C GLU A 2 0.93 -16.49 -6.93
N ASP A 3 1.74 -16.72 -7.95
CA ASP A 3 2.18 -15.69 -8.89
C ASP A 3 1.35 -15.71 -10.18
N PHE A 4 0.78 -14.56 -10.54
CA PHE A 4 -0.06 -14.40 -11.73
C PHE A 4 0.65 -13.74 -12.92
N GLY A 5 1.95 -13.45 -12.79
CA GLY A 5 2.76 -12.91 -13.87
C GLY A 5 3.07 -11.43 -13.74
N ALA A 6 3.79 -10.93 -14.74
CA ALA A 6 4.21 -9.55 -14.81
C ALA A 6 3.02 -8.61 -15.05
N VAL A 7 3.09 -7.41 -14.46
CA VAL A 7 2.12 -6.33 -14.69
C VAL A 7 2.86 -5.03 -14.96
N SER A 8 2.19 -4.11 -15.66
CA SER A 8 2.74 -2.77 -15.87
C SER A 8 2.60 -1.91 -14.62
N ASP A 9 3.46 -0.89 -14.52
CA ASP A 9 3.30 0.18 -13.54
C ASP A 9 1.90 0.78 -13.52
N ASP A 10 1.24 0.89 -14.68
CA ASP A 10 -0.10 1.50 -14.76
C ASP A 10 -1.14 0.72 -13.92
N HIS A 11 -0.99 -0.62 -13.81
CA HIS A 11 -1.82 -1.43 -12.92
C HIS A 11 -1.52 -1.12 -11.44
N VAL A 12 -0.24 -0.98 -11.10
CA VAL A 12 0.22 -0.71 -9.73
C VAL A 12 -0.18 0.69 -9.28
N ILE A 13 0.02 1.69 -10.14
CA ILE A 13 -0.36 3.09 -9.92
C ILE A 13 -1.88 3.21 -9.78
N LEU A 14 -2.67 2.49 -10.59
CA LEU A 14 -4.12 2.46 -10.44
C LEU A 14 -4.52 1.91 -9.07
N ALA A 15 -3.95 0.77 -8.66
CA ALA A 15 -4.24 0.17 -7.37
C ALA A 15 -3.83 1.08 -6.20
N TRP A 16 -2.67 1.73 -6.29
CA TRP A 16 -2.24 2.75 -5.33
C TRP A 16 -3.27 3.88 -5.26
N LEU A 17 -3.65 4.45 -6.40
CA LEU A 17 -4.59 5.56 -6.43
C LEU A 17 -5.96 5.17 -5.85
N GLN A 18 -6.47 3.98 -6.17
CA GLN A 18 -7.72 3.47 -5.62
C GLN A 18 -7.66 3.27 -4.10
N ALA A 19 -6.52 2.84 -3.58
CA ALA A 19 -6.28 2.71 -2.16
C ALA A 19 -6.21 4.08 -1.46
N GLU A 20 -5.44 5.01 -2.03
CA GLU A 20 -5.11 6.29 -1.40
C GLU A 20 -6.26 7.31 -1.52
N ILE A 21 -7.08 7.24 -2.57
CA ILE A 21 -8.15 8.22 -2.82
C ILE A 21 -9.22 8.24 -1.72
N GLU A 22 -9.34 7.17 -0.93
CA GLU A 22 -10.26 7.10 0.21
C GLU A 22 -9.67 7.73 1.49
N SER A 23 -8.39 8.13 1.48
CA SER A 23 -7.69 8.78 2.60
C SER A 23 -8.01 10.28 2.68
N PRO A 24 -8.60 10.81 3.76
CA PRO A 24 -8.90 12.24 3.88
C PRO A 24 -7.67 13.16 3.75
N PRO A 25 -6.49 12.84 4.33
CA PRO A 25 -5.26 13.60 4.09
C PRO A 25 -4.87 13.68 2.60
N PHE A 26 -5.03 12.58 1.86
CA PHE A 26 -4.72 12.57 0.44
C PHE A 26 -5.75 13.34 -0.39
N GLN A 27 -7.04 13.25 -0.05
CA GLN A 27 -8.07 14.09 -0.66
C GLN A 27 -7.79 15.57 -0.46
N ALA A 28 -7.36 15.96 0.74
CA ALA A 28 -6.94 17.34 1.04
C ALA A 28 -5.71 17.75 0.21
N TYR A 29 -4.70 16.87 0.11
CA TYR A 29 -3.53 17.08 -0.76
C TYR A 29 -3.94 17.33 -2.23
N LEU A 30 -4.87 16.54 -2.77
CA LEU A 30 -5.33 16.70 -4.15
C LEU A 30 -6.10 18.01 -4.38
N MET A 31 -6.92 18.42 -3.41
CA MET A 31 -7.62 19.72 -3.49
C MET A 31 -6.63 20.89 -3.45
N GLY A 32 -5.51 20.75 -2.73
CA GLY A 32 -4.48 21.77 -2.58
C GLY A 32 -4.91 22.96 -1.72
N ASP A 33 -4.07 23.98 -1.69
CA ASP A 33 -4.32 25.24 -0.98
C ASP A 33 -4.05 26.44 -1.94
N PRO A 34 -5.07 27.25 -2.31
CA PRO A 34 -6.46 27.16 -1.87
C PRO A 34 -7.19 25.92 -2.44
N PRO A 35 -8.20 25.37 -1.72
CA PRO A 35 -8.91 24.16 -2.14
C PRO A 35 -9.59 24.29 -3.50
N LYS A 36 -9.31 23.34 -4.40
CA LYS A 36 -9.94 23.19 -5.71
C LYS A 36 -10.65 21.83 -5.81
N PRO A 37 -11.95 21.74 -5.50
CA PRO A 37 -12.70 20.47 -5.54
C PRO A 37 -12.67 19.76 -6.89
N SER A 38 -12.47 20.49 -8.00
CA SER A 38 -12.34 19.92 -9.34
C SER A 38 -11.13 19.00 -9.49
N HIS A 39 -10.03 19.24 -8.77
CA HIS A 39 -8.85 18.36 -8.79
C HIS A 39 -9.17 17.00 -8.16
N LEU A 40 -9.85 16.99 -7.02
CA LEU A 40 -10.29 15.76 -6.36
C LEU A 40 -11.32 15.02 -7.23
N ALA A 41 -12.30 15.73 -7.80
CA ALA A 41 -13.28 15.13 -8.71
C ALA A 41 -12.61 14.45 -9.92
N HIS A 42 -11.57 15.07 -10.48
CA HIS A 42 -10.79 14.49 -11.57
C HIS A 42 -10.03 13.23 -11.14
N ALA A 43 -9.33 13.27 -10.00
CA ALA A 43 -8.62 12.11 -9.46
C ALA A 43 -9.57 10.94 -9.14
N LEU A 44 -10.75 11.23 -8.59
CA LEU A 44 -11.80 10.23 -8.34
C LEU A 44 -12.28 9.58 -9.64
N ALA A 45 -12.46 10.35 -10.71
CA ALA A 45 -12.84 9.80 -12.02
C ALA A 45 -11.76 8.86 -12.57
N LEU A 46 -10.47 9.23 -12.42
CA LEU A 46 -9.34 8.39 -12.82
C LEU A 46 -9.25 7.09 -12.01
N ALA A 47 -9.61 7.12 -10.73
CA ALA A 47 -9.56 5.94 -9.84
C ALA A 47 -10.76 4.99 -10.04
N ARG A 48 -11.98 5.53 -10.18
CA ARG A 48 -13.23 4.74 -10.13
C ARG A 48 -13.71 4.23 -11.49
N ASN A 49 -13.33 4.89 -12.59
CA ASN A 49 -13.67 4.46 -13.95
C ASN A 49 -12.40 4.19 -14.76
N PRO A 50 -11.63 3.13 -14.41
CA PRO A 50 -10.36 2.91 -15.04
C PRO A 50 -10.49 2.37 -16.46
N ASP A 51 -9.85 3.08 -17.39
CA ASP A 51 -9.44 2.56 -18.69
C ASP A 51 -7.91 2.55 -18.72
N LEU A 52 -7.31 1.36 -18.71
CA LEU A 52 -5.85 1.16 -18.81
C LEU A 52 -5.34 1.19 -20.25
N GLY A 53 -6.24 1.15 -21.25
CA GLY A 53 -5.88 1.39 -22.66
C GLY A 53 -5.74 2.88 -23.00
N ASN A 54 -6.23 3.77 -22.13
CA ASN A 54 -6.14 5.21 -22.30
C ASN A 54 -4.81 5.75 -21.73
N ALA A 55 -3.84 5.96 -22.63
CA ALA A 55 -2.51 6.46 -22.27
C ALA A 55 -2.53 7.83 -21.56
N ALA A 56 -3.47 8.72 -21.90
CA ALA A 56 -3.59 10.03 -21.25
C ALA A 56 -4.06 9.89 -19.80
N HIS A 57 -5.03 9.01 -19.53
CA HIS A 57 -5.46 8.71 -18.17
C HIS A 57 -4.35 8.05 -17.35
N ASN A 58 -3.59 7.12 -17.93
CA ASN A 58 -2.47 6.48 -17.24
C ASN A 58 -1.36 7.48 -16.90
N ALA A 59 -1.01 8.37 -17.85
CA ALA A 59 -0.03 9.43 -17.62
C ALA A 59 -0.46 10.36 -16.47
N GLU A 60 -1.75 10.69 -16.38
CA GLU A 60 -2.27 11.54 -15.33
C GLU A 60 -2.30 10.85 -13.95
N ARG A 61 -2.70 9.57 -13.88
CA ARG A 61 -2.56 8.77 -12.65
C ARG A 61 -1.11 8.73 -12.17
N ARG A 62 -0.16 8.48 -13.10
CA ARG A 62 1.27 8.51 -12.80
C ARG A 62 1.71 9.87 -12.28
N ARG A 63 1.25 10.97 -12.90
CA ARG A 63 1.58 12.33 -12.45
C ARG A 63 1.14 12.57 -11.00
N ILE A 64 -0.07 12.13 -10.64
CA ILE A 64 -0.62 12.25 -9.28
C ILE A 64 0.25 11.47 -8.29
N ILE A 65 0.42 10.16 -8.50
CA ILE A 65 1.16 9.29 -7.58
C ILE A 65 2.64 9.66 -7.50
N ALA A 66 3.27 10.00 -8.62
CA ALA A 66 4.68 10.44 -8.63
C ALA A 66 4.89 11.78 -7.90
N SER A 67 3.88 12.65 -7.85
CA SER A 67 3.98 13.93 -7.13
C SER A 67 3.74 13.76 -5.63
N ALA A 68 2.84 12.86 -5.23
CA ALA A 68 2.52 12.61 -3.82
C ALA A 68 3.49 11.64 -3.14
N HIS A 69 4.00 10.65 -3.89
CA HIS A 69 4.77 9.54 -3.34
C HIS A 69 6.12 9.31 -4.03
N GLY A 70 6.41 9.95 -5.17
CA GLY A 70 7.74 9.86 -5.80
C GLY A 70 7.95 8.64 -6.70
N PHE A 71 6.89 7.95 -7.11
CA PHE A 71 6.93 6.83 -8.05
C PHE A 71 7.76 7.14 -9.30
N GLY A 72 8.73 6.28 -9.62
CA GLY A 72 9.63 6.42 -10.79
C GLY A 72 10.58 7.62 -10.74
N ARG A 73 10.71 8.29 -9.59
CA ARG A 73 11.56 9.50 -9.43
C ARG A 73 12.69 9.34 -8.44
N GLY A 74 12.79 8.19 -7.76
CA GLY A 74 13.77 7.97 -6.70
C GLY A 74 13.67 8.97 -5.55
N ALA A 75 12.46 9.43 -5.25
CA ALA A 75 12.17 10.46 -4.25
C ALA A 75 11.06 10.01 -3.29
N LEU A 76 10.88 10.74 -2.18
CA LEU A 76 9.86 10.45 -1.17
C LEU A 76 9.94 8.97 -0.72
N ILE A 77 8.85 8.20 -0.76
CA ILE A 77 8.88 6.79 -0.34
C ILE A 77 9.72 5.91 -1.27
N PHE A 78 10.05 6.37 -2.48
CA PHE A 78 10.96 5.70 -3.41
C PHE A 78 12.41 6.20 -3.29
N ALA A 79 12.77 6.99 -2.26
CA ALA A 79 14.12 7.52 -2.13
C ALA A 79 15.18 6.40 -2.17
N GLY A 80 16.13 6.53 -3.11
CA GLY A 80 17.20 5.55 -3.35
C GLY A 80 16.85 4.43 -4.33
N LEU A 81 15.61 4.35 -4.82
CA LEU A 81 15.23 3.47 -5.92
C LEU A 81 15.37 4.19 -7.27
N GLU A 82 15.90 3.49 -8.26
CA GLU A 82 15.85 3.91 -9.66
C GLU A 82 14.47 3.58 -10.26
N ASP A 83 14.20 4.05 -11.48
CA ASP A 83 12.99 3.68 -12.23
C ASP A 83 13.17 2.30 -12.90
N ASP A 84 13.54 1.31 -12.09
CA ASP A 84 13.97 -0.04 -12.50
C ASP A 84 13.16 -1.17 -11.83
N ILE A 85 12.01 -0.83 -11.25
CA ILE A 85 11.15 -1.80 -10.58
C ILE A 85 10.35 -2.60 -11.61
N SER A 86 10.48 -3.92 -11.55
CA SER A 86 9.63 -4.87 -12.26
C SER A 86 8.54 -5.40 -11.33
N TRP A 87 7.28 -5.31 -11.75
CA TRP A 87 6.14 -5.67 -10.92
C TRP A 87 5.52 -7.01 -11.32
N ARG A 88 5.13 -7.78 -10.32
CA ARG A 88 4.36 -9.02 -10.49
C ARG A 88 3.09 -8.95 -9.66
N ARG A 89 1.98 -9.44 -10.23
CA ARG A 89 0.73 -9.63 -9.48
C ARG A 89 0.76 -10.99 -8.82
N ALA A 90 0.37 -11.05 -7.56
CA ALA A 90 0.33 -12.28 -6.81
C ALA A 90 -0.87 -12.34 -5.86
N ARG A 91 -1.23 -13.56 -5.46
CA ARG A 91 -2.01 -13.81 -4.24
C ARG A 91 -1.07 -14.21 -3.12
N VAL A 92 -1.19 -13.54 -1.99
CA VAL A 92 -0.42 -13.84 -0.77
C VAL A 92 -1.37 -14.31 0.32
N SER A 93 -1.00 -15.38 1.01
CA SER A 93 -1.75 -15.84 2.18
C SER A 93 -1.63 -14.85 3.33
N VAL A 94 -2.56 -14.88 4.28
CA VAL A 94 -2.48 -14.01 5.46
C VAL A 94 -1.21 -14.29 6.29
N ALA A 95 -0.76 -15.55 6.33
CA ALA A 95 0.51 -15.89 6.98
C ALA A 95 1.70 -15.19 6.30
N GLU A 96 1.73 -15.15 4.97
CA GLU A 96 2.76 -14.42 4.23
C GLU A 96 2.67 -12.91 4.45
N VAL A 97 1.46 -12.34 4.54
CA VAL A 97 1.28 -10.93 4.91
C VAL A 97 1.82 -10.67 6.31
N ALA A 98 1.58 -11.58 7.26
CA ALA A 98 2.07 -11.47 8.64
C ALA A 98 3.60 -11.43 8.71
N ASP A 99 4.29 -12.17 7.83
CA ASP A 99 5.76 -12.20 7.73
C ASP A 99 6.36 -10.99 6.99
N MET A 100 5.55 -10.14 6.34
CA MET A 100 6.05 -8.93 5.67
C MET A 100 6.57 -7.90 6.67
N LEU A 101 7.52 -7.09 6.22
CA LEU A 101 8.15 -6.04 7.04
C LEU A 101 7.53 -4.67 6.77
N TYR A 102 7.21 -3.91 7.82
CA TYR A 102 6.99 -2.46 7.68
C TYR A 102 8.28 -1.77 7.22
N SER A 103 8.13 -0.69 6.43
CA SER A 103 9.24 0.23 6.14
C SER A 103 9.77 0.90 7.41
N ASN A 104 11.08 1.17 7.49
CA ASN A 104 11.75 1.61 8.74
C ASN A 104 11.82 3.13 8.97
N ARG A 105 11.38 3.94 8.00
CA ARG A 105 11.50 5.42 8.08
C ARG A 105 10.29 6.08 8.75
N ASN A 106 9.20 5.35 8.94
CA ASN A 106 8.02 5.87 9.60
C ASN A 106 7.98 5.41 11.06
N ALA A 107 8.10 6.38 11.97
CA ALA A 107 8.14 6.15 13.41
C ALA A 107 6.89 5.42 13.94
N THR A 108 5.73 5.61 13.31
CA THR A 108 4.48 4.94 13.67
C THR A 108 4.64 3.42 13.60
N TRP A 109 5.18 2.90 12.49
CA TRP A 109 5.31 1.46 12.28
C TRP A 109 6.43 0.84 13.11
N THR A 110 7.55 1.55 13.29
CA THR A 110 8.63 1.08 14.17
C THR A 110 8.23 1.12 15.64
N THR A 111 7.29 1.98 16.03
CA THR A 111 6.71 1.99 17.39
C THR A 111 5.72 0.84 17.56
N LEU A 112 4.93 0.52 16.53
CA LEU A 112 3.95 -0.57 16.57
C LEU A 112 4.63 -1.95 16.57
N ALA A 113 5.72 -2.12 15.84
CA ALA A 113 6.47 -3.37 15.71
C ALA A 113 7.98 -3.16 15.96
N PRO A 114 8.41 -2.88 17.20
CA PRO A 114 9.78 -2.48 17.51
C PRO A 114 10.80 -3.62 17.46
N ALA A 115 10.41 -4.87 17.64
CA ALA A 115 11.36 -5.98 17.74
C ALA A 115 11.72 -6.58 16.39
N THR A 116 10.72 -6.79 15.53
CA THR A 116 10.82 -7.56 14.29
C THR A 116 10.46 -6.76 13.05
N ARG A 117 9.71 -5.66 13.22
CA ARG A 117 9.04 -4.90 12.15
C ARG A 117 8.07 -5.73 11.31
N THR A 118 7.69 -6.93 11.76
CA THR A 118 6.73 -7.76 11.03
C THR A 118 5.31 -7.24 11.22
N VAL A 119 4.47 -7.46 10.22
CA VAL A 119 3.03 -7.17 10.33
C VAL A 119 2.40 -8.02 11.44
N ALA A 120 2.88 -9.24 11.67
CA ALA A 120 2.44 -10.10 12.77
C ALA A 120 2.60 -9.41 14.14
N GLU A 121 3.78 -8.87 14.40
CA GLU A 121 4.04 -8.10 15.62
C GLU A 121 3.13 -6.87 15.68
N GLY A 122 3.02 -6.13 14.58
CA GLY A 122 2.19 -4.93 14.53
C GLY A 122 0.71 -5.21 14.82
N ALA A 123 0.17 -6.29 14.27
CA ALA A 123 -1.19 -6.76 14.54
C ALA A 123 -1.37 -7.13 16.01
N SER A 124 -0.41 -7.86 16.60
CA SER A 124 -0.46 -8.23 18.03
C SER A 124 -0.46 -7.02 18.98
N ASN A 125 0.09 -5.90 18.52
CA ASN A 125 0.23 -4.64 19.26
C ASN A 125 -0.86 -3.60 18.92
N ALA A 126 -1.65 -3.81 17.87
CA ALA A 126 -2.60 -2.83 17.33
C ALA A 126 -3.62 -2.27 18.34
N ALA A 127 -4.00 -3.05 19.35
CA ALA A 127 -4.93 -2.64 20.41
C ALA A 127 -4.24 -2.21 21.72
N ARG A 128 -2.91 -2.30 21.81
CA ARG A 128 -2.14 -2.18 23.06
C ARG A 128 -1.08 -1.09 23.04
N VAL A 129 -0.48 -0.85 21.87
CA VAL A 129 0.58 0.15 21.69
C VAL A 129 -0.02 1.34 20.97
N PHE A 130 -0.08 2.48 21.67
CA PHE A 130 -0.54 3.72 21.08
C PHE A 130 0.63 4.43 20.40
N THR A 131 0.48 4.67 19.10
CA THR A 131 1.55 5.24 18.26
C THR A 131 1.49 6.76 18.14
N GLY A 132 0.50 7.40 18.79
CA GLY A 132 0.38 8.85 18.85
C GLY A 132 -0.50 9.47 17.76
N ASP A 133 -0.95 8.68 16.79
CA ASP A 133 -1.79 9.09 15.66
C ASP A 133 -3.10 8.27 15.61
N ASP A 134 -3.97 8.59 14.65
CA ASP A 134 -5.23 7.87 14.42
C ASP A 134 -5.02 6.50 13.74
N MET A 135 -3.78 6.04 13.55
CA MET A 135 -3.46 4.82 12.82
C MET A 135 -4.06 3.58 13.50
N ASN A 136 -3.94 3.47 14.83
CA ASN A 136 -4.54 2.38 15.59
C ASN A 136 -6.07 2.31 15.35
N LEU A 137 -6.75 3.46 15.31
CA LEU A 137 -8.18 3.55 15.03
C LEU A 137 -8.51 3.12 13.60
N HIS A 138 -7.68 3.50 12.62
CA HIS A 138 -7.86 3.08 11.23
C HIS A 138 -7.65 1.57 11.05
N ILE A 139 -6.64 0.96 11.70
CA ILE A 139 -6.46 -0.50 11.70
C ILE A 139 -7.71 -1.18 12.25
N LEU A 140 -8.15 -0.80 13.45
CA LEU A 140 -9.26 -1.47 14.13
C LEU A 140 -10.58 -1.25 13.40
N SER A 141 -10.78 -0.08 12.79
CA SER A 141 -11.96 0.20 11.97
C SER A 141 -12.00 -0.69 10.72
N LEU A 142 -10.87 -0.84 10.03
CA LEU A 142 -10.77 -1.72 8.87
C LEU A 142 -10.90 -3.20 9.25
N ALA A 143 -10.28 -3.64 10.36
CA ALA A 143 -10.46 -4.98 10.89
C ALA A 143 -11.95 -5.26 11.15
N ARG A 144 -12.66 -4.31 11.77
CA ARG A 144 -14.11 -4.44 11.99
C ARG A 144 -14.91 -4.57 10.69
N ILE A 145 -14.53 -3.85 9.63
CA ILE A 145 -15.15 -3.99 8.30
C ILE A 145 -14.92 -5.41 7.76
N ILE A 146 -13.69 -5.92 7.82
CA ILE A 146 -13.35 -7.28 7.36
C ILE A 146 -14.12 -8.34 8.17
N CYS A 147 -14.21 -8.16 9.48
CA CYS A 147 -14.88 -9.09 10.40
C CYS A 147 -16.38 -9.27 10.07
N HIS A 148 -17.06 -8.18 9.73
CA HIS A 148 -18.52 -8.15 9.54
C HIS A 148 -18.98 -8.24 8.09
N ALA A 149 -18.09 -8.18 7.12
CA ALA A 149 -18.45 -8.29 5.71
C ALA A 149 -18.84 -9.73 5.34
N GLU A 150 -20.01 -9.89 4.72
CA GLU A 150 -20.48 -11.14 4.11
C GLU A 150 -21.08 -10.84 2.73
N PRO A 151 -20.42 -11.22 1.61
CA PRO A 151 -19.11 -11.89 1.53
C PRO A 151 -17.94 -11.01 2.01
N ALA A 152 -16.75 -11.59 2.14
CA ALA A 152 -15.53 -10.86 2.50
C ALA A 152 -15.34 -9.64 1.57
N PRO A 153 -14.85 -8.50 2.10
CA PRO A 153 -14.81 -7.27 1.33
C PRO A 153 -13.73 -7.36 0.25
N GLU A 154 -13.99 -6.73 -0.89
CA GLU A 154 -12.95 -6.50 -1.88
C GLU A 154 -12.01 -5.41 -1.33
N LEU A 155 -10.76 -5.79 -1.06
CA LEU A 155 -9.72 -4.90 -0.55
C LEU A 155 -8.77 -4.54 -1.68
N SER A 156 -8.39 -3.25 -1.77
CA SER A 156 -7.32 -2.84 -2.69
C SER A 156 -6.03 -3.63 -2.39
N PRO A 157 -5.31 -4.08 -3.45
CA PRO A 157 -4.07 -4.82 -3.28
C PRO A 157 -3.07 -4.10 -2.37
N ILE A 158 -2.22 -4.85 -1.68
CA ILE A 158 -1.05 -4.30 -0.99
C ILE A 158 0.13 -4.19 -1.95
N LEU A 159 0.95 -3.14 -1.80
CA LEU A 159 2.12 -2.92 -2.63
C LEU A 159 3.37 -3.21 -1.83
N CYS A 160 4.24 -4.06 -2.38
CA CYS A 160 5.40 -4.57 -1.66
C CYS A 160 6.65 -4.55 -2.52
N LEU A 161 7.81 -4.56 -1.88
CA LEU A 161 9.11 -4.72 -2.53
C LEU A 161 9.83 -5.95 -1.96
N ARG A 162 10.42 -6.76 -2.83
CA ARG A 162 11.29 -7.86 -2.43
C ARG A 162 12.62 -7.32 -1.93
N THR A 163 12.98 -7.63 -0.68
CA THR A 163 14.22 -7.14 -0.05
C THR A 163 15.45 -7.89 -0.59
N PRO A 164 16.67 -7.35 -0.42
CA PRO A 164 17.90 -8.05 -0.83
C PRO A 164 18.09 -9.44 -0.21
N GLY A 165 17.49 -9.67 0.97
CA GLY A 165 17.54 -10.96 1.68
C GLY A 165 16.46 -11.95 1.25
N GLY A 166 15.63 -11.61 0.26
CA GLY A 166 14.54 -12.45 -0.22
C GLY A 166 13.23 -12.33 0.55
N GLY A 167 13.19 -11.53 1.61
CA GLY A 167 11.96 -11.17 2.32
C GLY A 167 11.11 -10.16 1.53
N ILE A 168 9.97 -9.77 2.10
CA ILE A 168 9.06 -8.79 1.49
C ILE A 168 8.85 -7.64 2.47
N SER A 169 9.00 -6.40 2.00
CA SER A 169 8.68 -5.20 2.76
C SER A 169 7.51 -4.47 2.12
N LEU A 170 6.58 -3.99 2.94
CA LEU A 170 5.46 -3.17 2.51
C LEU A 170 5.96 -1.80 2.02
N LEU A 171 5.50 -1.42 0.84
CA LEU A 171 5.65 -0.09 0.27
C LEU A 171 4.40 0.74 0.55
N GLU A 172 3.22 0.14 0.35
CA GLU A 172 1.92 0.74 0.65
C GLU A 172 0.98 -0.33 1.23
N GLY A 173 -0.04 0.11 1.96
CA GLY A 173 -1.05 -0.77 2.52
C GLY A 173 -0.72 -1.27 3.94
N HIS A 174 0.22 -0.63 4.65
CA HIS A 174 0.59 -0.98 6.03
C HIS A 174 -0.62 -1.15 6.98
N THR A 175 -1.56 -0.20 6.99
CA THR A 175 -2.81 -0.29 7.77
C THR A 175 -3.66 -1.48 7.32
N ARG A 176 -3.80 -1.68 6.00
CA ARG A 176 -4.59 -2.78 5.42
C ARG A 176 -4.01 -4.14 5.76
N ALA A 177 -2.70 -4.32 5.56
CA ALA A 177 -1.98 -5.53 5.91
C ALA A 177 -2.16 -5.89 7.39
N THR A 178 -2.07 -4.91 8.28
CA THR A 178 -2.26 -5.14 9.72
C THR A 178 -3.69 -5.59 10.05
N ALA A 179 -4.70 -4.95 9.46
CA ALA A 179 -6.10 -5.34 9.61
C ALA A 179 -6.40 -6.72 9.00
N MET A 180 -5.80 -7.05 7.85
CA MET A 180 -5.91 -8.36 7.20
C MET A 180 -5.36 -9.47 8.10
N VAL A 181 -4.26 -9.22 8.84
CA VAL A 181 -3.69 -10.19 9.78
C VAL A 181 -4.58 -10.37 11.02
N LEU A 182 -5.14 -9.28 11.57
CA LEU A 182 -6.07 -9.36 12.70
C LEU A 182 -7.28 -10.24 12.40
N GLU A 183 -7.84 -10.13 11.19
CA GLU A 183 -9.06 -10.83 10.78
C GLU A 183 -8.79 -11.92 9.73
N GLY A 184 -7.59 -12.53 9.78
CA GLY A 184 -7.12 -13.46 8.74
C GLY A 184 -8.05 -14.64 8.45
N HIS A 185 -8.84 -15.06 9.45
CA HIS A 185 -9.83 -16.12 9.31
C HIS A 185 -10.97 -15.78 8.31
N LYS A 186 -11.22 -14.51 8.04
CA LYS A 186 -12.18 -14.02 7.03
C LYS A 186 -11.60 -13.97 5.61
N LEU A 187 -10.28 -14.15 5.47
CA LEU A 187 -9.54 -14.07 4.21
C LEU A 187 -8.86 -15.42 3.89
N PRO A 188 -9.60 -16.55 3.82
CA PRO A 188 -9.02 -17.87 3.69
C PRO A 188 -8.29 -18.10 2.35
N LEU A 189 -8.61 -17.29 1.33
CA LEU A 189 -7.95 -17.34 0.02
C LEU A 189 -6.73 -16.41 -0.06
N GLY A 190 -6.42 -15.68 1.01
CA GLY A 190 -5.40 -14.63 1.00
C GLY A 190 -5.90 -13.33 0.37
N VAL A 191 -4.95 -12.48 0.00
CA VAL A 191 -5.20 -11.15 -0.58
C VAL A 191 -4.35 -10.92 -1.82
N GLU A 192 -4.77 -9.98 -2.66
CA GLU A 192 -3.97 -9.57 -3.80
C GLU A 192 -2.82 -8.66 -3.38
N ALA A 193 -1.68 -8.84 -4.03
CA ALA A 193 -0.51 -8.01 -3.85
C ALA A 193 0.17 -7.72 -5.20
N PHE A 194 0.78 -6.55 -5.29
CA PHE A 194 1.80 -6.29 -6.29
C PHE A 194 3.17 -6.32 -5.61
N VAL A 195 4.03 -7.22 -6.09
CA VAL A 195 5.38 -7.40 -5.55
C VAL A 195 6.36 -6.88 -6.59
N GLY A 196 7.06 -5.81 -6.22
CA GLY A 196 8.09 -5.18 -7.03
C GLY A 196 9.46 -5.75 -6.72
N GLU A 197 10.27 -5.89 -7.76
CA GLU A 197 11.68 -6.22 -7.66
C GLU A 197 12.50 -5.18 -8.38
N SER A 198 13.61 -4.78 -7.77
CA SER A 198 14.49 -3.77 -8.35
C SER A 198 15.94 -4.08 -8.00
N PRO A 199 16.88 -4.01 -8.96
CA PRO A 199 18.31 -4.02 -8.70
C PRO A 199 18.74 -2.94 -7.68
N SER A 200 18.13 -1.75 -7.75
CA SER A 200 18.43 -0.62 -6.85
C SER A 200 17.87 -0.78 -5.42
N ILE A 201 17.14 -1.87 -5.10
CA ILE A 201 16.54 -2.08 -3.77
C ILE A 201 17.54 -2.01 -2.61
N ARG A 202 18.82 -2.33 -2.83
CA ARG A 202 19.89 -2.22 -1.81
C ARG A 202 20.12 -0.78 -1.34
N SER A 203 19.71 0.19 -2.15
CA SER A 203 19.85 1.63 -1.92
C SER A 203 18.56 2.25 -1.38
N TRP A 204 17.47 1.48 -1.27
CA TRP A 204 16.18 2.00 -0.84
C TRP A 204 16.24 2.48 0.61
N ALA A 205 15.95 3.76 0.82
CA ALA A 205 16.15 4.44 2.11
C ALA A 205 15.21 3.95 3.23
N TYR A 206 14.24 3.09 2.91
CA TYR A 206 13.14 2.63 3.78
C TYR A 206 13.26 1.15 4.17
N LEU A 207 14.31 0.44 3.72
CA LEU A 207 14.67 -0.91 4.19
C LEU A 207 15.13 -0.90 5.63
#